data_AF-A0A834MQJ8-F1
#
_entry.id   AF-A0A834MQJ8-F1
#
_cell.length_a   1.000
_cell.length_b   1.000
_cell.length_c   1.000
_cell.angle_alpha   90.00
_cell.angle_beta   90.00
_cell.angle_gamma   90.00
#
_symmetry.space_group_name_H-M   'P 1'
#
loop_
_entity.id
_entity.type
_entity.pdbx_description
1 polymer ?
#
loop_
_entity_poly.entity_id
_entity_poly.type
_entity_poly.pdbx_seq_one_letter_code
_entity_poly.pdbx_strand_id
1 'polypeptide(L)'
;MASTKILKELEFDNTANVIDMTKRTMNCAGIWPENTNEPKFIFFATYLTIHCSLAIIDITMNISNLTYIVGCLLENVFNLMALLKICICRIKKKSLARLLEDVRTDFVIDNYNTLDEKIAFLSYNKFSRKFVRLTLIVCMAGASSYYFMSLVNNVEMVFRNSSYGYRLPYRVWLLIEPHDFITYICLCCYQFIIIPSIVFGYVGTDCLFVSLVLHVSGLFSALSCKVKHVLDDPYDRQRRMKDLIVKHIRLIRLSESLEDEFNLVILQQLVGNTFQLCLLGYDALASTAEGEGRMLVAFFLILACVFSTLLAYCYMGECLIKESSVLGDAFYHCEWYNISRTEKKLMHICMMRSTKFMRLTSGHLYRTFLSIDGYVLKLSRTEFIESSWNKP
;
A
#
# COMPACT_ATOMS: atom_id res chain seq x y z
N MET A 1 -16.72 35.43 8.00
CA MET A 1 -17.41 34.15 8.29
C MET A 1 -17.82 33.38 7.04
N ALA A 2 -18.50 33.99 6.05
CA ALA A 2 -18.91 33.31 4.81
C ALA A 2 -17.73 32.79 3.95
N SER A 3 -16.71 33.62 3.72
CA SER A 3 -15.48 33.21 2.98
C SER A 3 -14.75 32.02 3.65
N THR A 4 -14.70 31.99 4.99
CA THR A 4 -14.07 30.90 5.76
C THR A 4 -14.88 29.60 5.70
N LYS A 5 -16.21 29.69 5.58
CA LYS A 5 -17.09 28.51 5.43
C LYS A 5 -16.94 27.90 4.02
N ILE A 6 -16.95 28.75 3.00
CA ILE A 6 -16.72 28.36 1.60
C ILE A 6 -15.34 27.71 1.42
N LEU A 7 -14.31 28.27 2.05
CA LEU A 7 -12.96 27.70 2.01
C LEU A 7 -12.92 26.28 2.61
N LYS A 8 -13.65 26.04 3.71
CA LYS A 8 -13.72 24.72 4.37
C LYS A 8 -14.53 23.72 3.55
N GLU A 9 -15.61 24.15 2.92
CA GLU A 9 -16.37 23.34 1.97
C GLU A 9 -15.48 22.90 0.80
N LEU A 10 -14.76 23.85 0.21
CA LEU A 10 -13.80 23.58 -0.86
C LEU A 10 -12.67 22.64 -0.43
N GLU A 11 -12.20 22.73 0.82
CA GLU A 11 -11.19 21.82 1.36
C GLU A 11 -11.73 20.40 1.55
N PHE A 12 -12.96 20.24 2.03
CA PHE A 12 -13.61 18.94 2.18
C PHE A 12 -13.86 18.28 0.81
N ASP A 13 -14.38 19.02 -0.17
CA ASP A 13 -14.58 18.53 -1.53
C ASP A 13 -13.27 18.10 -2.17
N ASN A 14 -12.23 18.92 -1.99
CA ASN A 14 -10.90 18.56 -2.42
C ASN A 14 -10.48 17.23 -1.80
N THR A 15 -10.77 17.03 -0.52
CA THR A 15 -10.36 15.86 0.26
C THR A 15 -11.10 14.58 -0.16
N ALA A 16 -12.36 14.70 -0.57
CA ALA A 16 -13.10 13.62 -1.23
C ALA A 16 -12.42 13.16 -2.55
N ASN A 17 -11.72 14.05 -3.26
CA ASN A 17 -11.02 13.71 -4.51
C ASN A 17 -9.89 12.67 -4.34
N VAL A 18 -9.44 12.34 -3.11
CA VAL A 18 -8.43 11.29 -2.89
C VAL A 18 -8.96 9.93 -3.36
N ILE A 19 -10.20 9.62 -3.01
CA ILE A 19 -10.86 8.38 -3.41
C ILE A 19 -11.11 8.40 -4.92
N ASP A 20 -11.46 9.56 -5.49
CA ASP A 20 -11.61 9.67 -6.94
C ASP A 20 -10.30 9.44 -7.71
N MET A 21 -9.16 9.84 -7.12
CA MET A 21 -7.84 9.61 -7.73
C MET A 21 -7.50 8.11 -7.75
N THR A 22 -7.72 7.40 -6.63
CA THR A 22 -7.56 5.93 -6.56
C THR A 22 -8.57 5.19 -7.42
N LYS A 23 -9.80 5.71 -7.52
CA LYS A 23 -10.84 5.22 -8.43
C LYS A 23 -10.41 5.29 -9.88
N ARG A 24 -9.83 6.41 -10.31
CA ARG A 24 -9.33 6.57 -11.70
C ARG A 24 -8.23 5.56 -12.01
N THR A 25 -7.25 5.39 -11.12
CA THR A 25 -6.14 4.46 -11.36
C THR A 25 -6.61 3.01 -11.41
N MET A 26 -7.43 2.56 -10.46
CA MET A 26 -7.94 1.19 -10.44
C MET A 26 -8.95 0.90 -11.57
N ASN A 27 -9.71 1.90 -12.03
CA ASN A 27 -10.58 1.76 -13.20
C ASN A 27 -9.81 1.53 -14.50
N CYS A 28 -8.60 2.08 -14.63
CA CYS A 28 -7.74 1.82 -15.79
C CYS A 28 -7.40 0.34 -15.91
N ALA A 29 -7.15 -0.35 -14.78
CA ALA A 29 -6.95 -1.80 -14.72
C ALA A 29 -8.25 -2.62 -14.70
N GLY A 30 -9.42 -1.99 -14.56
CA GLY A 30 -10.73 -2.67 -14.47
C GLY A 30 -11.02 -3.32 -13.10
N ILE A 31 -10.29 -2.93 -12.05
CA ILE A 31 -10.32 -3.58 -10.73
C ILE A 31 -11.21 -2.84 -9.74
N TRP A 32 -11.65 -1.61 -10.07
CA TRP A 32 -12.47 -0.82 -9.17
C TRP A 32 -13.74 -1.58 -8.72
N PRO A 33 -13.99 -1.70 -7.40
CA PRO A 33 -15.01 -2.60 -6.86
C PRO A 33 -16.45 -2.24 -7.24
N GLU A 34 -16.79 -0.95 -7.38
CA GLU A 34 -18.17 -0.50 -7.69
C GLU A 34 -18.54 -0.70 -9.16
N ASN A 35 -17.59 -0.47 -10.08
CA ASN A 35 -17.80 -0.47 -11.52
C ASN A 35 -16.76 -1.35 -12.20
N THR A 36 -16.99 -2.65 -12.19
CA THR A 36 -16.00 -3.59 -12.70
C THR A 36 -16.07 -3.75 -14.21
N ASN A 37 -14.99 -3.42 -14.90
CA ASN A 37 -14.86 -3.65 -16.33
C ASN A 37 -14.26 -5.03 -16.58
N GLU A 38 -15.11 -6.05 -16.77
CA GLU A 38 -14.71 -7.43 -17.06
C GLU A 38 -13.64 -7.57 -18.15
N PRO A 39 -13.75 -6.93 -19.35
CA PRO A 39 -12.76 -7.14 -20.41
C PRO A 39 -11.38 -6.60 -20.04
N LYS A 40 -11.31 -5.46 -19.31
CA LYS A 40 -10.04 -4.88 -18.87
C LYS A 40 -9.36 -5.76 -17.83
N PHE A 41 -10.14 -6.24 -16.87
CA PHE A 41 -9.63 -7.17 -15.85
C PHE A 41 -9.09 -8.44 -16.48
N ILE A 42 -9.87 -9.08 -17.38
CA ILE A 42 -9.45 -10.30 -18.07
C ILE A 42 -8.17 -10.03 -18.87
N PHE A 43 -8.08 -8.90 -19.57
CA PHE A 43 -6.88 -8.52 -20.33
C PHE A 43 -5.64 -8.42 -19.45
N PHE A 44 -5.67 -7.65 -18.35
CA PHE A 44 -4.50 -7.49 -17.49
C PHE A 44 -4.15 -8.77 -16.71
N ALA A 45 -5.16 -9.52 -16.25
CA ALA A 45 -4.94 -10.77 -15.54
C ALA A 45 -4.36 -11.86 -16.45
N THR A 46 -4.89 -12.00 -17.68
CA THR A 46 -4.36 -12.97 -18.66
C THR A 46 -2.95 -12.58 -19.09
N TYR A 47 -2.70 -11.30 -19.37
CA TYR A 47 -1.36 -10.78 -19.67
C TYR A 47 -0.34 -11.12 -18.58
N LEU A 48 -0.63 -10.78 -17.32
CA LEU A 48 0.28 -11.07 -16.20
C LEU A 48 0.46 -12.57 -15.98
N THR A 49 -0.59 -13.37 -16.19
CA THR A 49 -0.49 -14.85 -16.08
C THR A 49 0.44 -15.41 -17.16
N ILE A 50 0.29 -14.96 -18.41
CA ILE A 50 1.17 -15.36 -19.52
C ILE A 50 2.60 -14.93 -19.19
N HIS A 51 2.81 -13.69 -18.77
CA HIS A 51 4.15 -13.19 -18.45
C HIS A 51 4.81 -13.97 -17.30
N CYS A 52 4.08 -14.27 -16.23
CA CYS A 52 4.59 -15.10 -15.14
C CYS A 52 4.90 -16.53 -15.60
N SER A 53 4.08 -17.11 -16.48
CA SER A 53 4.33 -18.46 -17.01
C SER A 53 5.59 -18.51 -17.87
N LEU A 54 5.81 -17.50 -18.72
CA LEU A 54 7.01 -17.39 -19.55
C LEU A 54 8.26 -17.17 -18.70
N ALA A 55 8.16 -16.40 -17.62
CA ALA A 55 9.26 -16.22 -16.67
C ALA A 55 9.64 -17.54 -15.97
N ILE A 56 8.66 -18.36 -15.59
CA ILE A 56 8.93 -19.69 -15.00
C ILE A 56 9.65 -20.58 -16.01
N ILE A 57 9.19 -20.60 -17.27
CA ILE A 57 9.84 -21.37 -18.34
C ILE A 57 11.30 -20.90 -18.51
N ASP A 58 11.54 -19.60 -18.52
CA ASP A 58 12.88 -19.01 -18.66
C ASP A 58 13.85 -19.47 -17.57
N ILE A 59 13.36 -19.48 -16.33
CA ILE A 59 14.11 -19.97 -15.16
C ILE A 59 14.40 -21.46 -15.31
N THR A 60 13.45 -22.28 -15.78
CA THR A 60 13.67 -23.71 -15.96
C THR A 60 14.69 -24.03 -17.05
N MET A 61 14.71 -23.26 -18.14
CA MET A 61 15.66 -23.44 -19.24
C MET A 61 17.08 -23.02 -18.85
N ASN A 62 17.21 -21.99 -18.02
CA ASN A 62 18.49 -21.44 -17.57
C ASN A 62 18.89 -21.88 -16.15
N ILE A 63 18.43 -23.07 -15.72
CA ILE A 63 18.57 -23.55 -14.34
C ILE A 63 20.04 -23.69 -13.87
N SER A 64 20.97 -23.78 -14.81
CA SER A 64 22.42 -23.90 -14.54
C SER A 64 23.08 -22.58 -14.14
N ASN A 65 22.47 -21.42 -14.42
CA ASN A 65 23.07 -20.11 -14.16
C ASN A 65 22.32 -19.36 -13.05
N LEU A 66 22.82 -19.47 -11.83
CA LEU A 66 22.18 -18.88 -10.65
C LEU A 66 22.08 -17.34 -10.72
N THR A 67 23.11 -16.66 -11.22
CA THR A 67 23.12 -15.19 -11.37
C THR A 67 22.03 -14.73 -12.35
N TYR A 68 21.79 -15.49 -13.42
CA TYR A 68 20.70 -15.22 -14.34
C TYR A 68 19.33 -15.41 -13.68
N ILE A 69 19.14 -16.51 -12.95
CA ILE A 69 17.90 -16.83 -12.22
C ILE A 69 17.55 -15.72 -11.24
N VAL A 70 18.52 -15.24 -10.46
CA VAL A 70 18.29 -14.15 -9.49
C VAL A 70 17.82 -12.88 -10.20
N GLY A 71 18.45 -12.48 -11.30
CA GLY A 71 18.01 -11.33 -12.08
C GLY A 71 16.59 -11.49 -12.62
N CYS A 72 16.25 -12.69 -13.13
CA CYS A 72 14.90 -13.00 -13.61
C CYS A 72 13.85 -12.96 -12.47
N LEU A 73 14.20 -13.48 -11.30
CA LEU A 73 13.32 -13.45 -10.12
C LEU A 73 13.11 -12.02 -9.59
N LEU A 74 14.15 -11.19 -9.55
CA LEU A 74 14.05 -9.78 -9.11
C LEU A 74 13.00 -9.00 -9.91
N GLU A 75 12.97 -9.20 -11.23
CA GLU A 75 12.02 -8.55 -12.13
C GLU A 75 10.62 -9.18 -12.03
N ASN A 76 10.52 -10.51 -12.00
CA ASN A 76 9.25 -11.22 -12.13
C ASN A 76 8.47 -11.39 -10.81
N VAL A 77 9.11 -11.25 -9.65
CA VAL A 77 8.41 -11.27 -8.36
C VAL A 77 7.39 -10.12 -8.28
N PHE A 78 7.73 -8.92 -8.76
CA PHE A 78 6.76 -7.80 -8.81
C PHE A 78 5.53 -8.12 -9.67
N ASN A 79 5.72 -8.81 -10.80
CA ASN A 79 4.61 -9.22 -11.68
C ASN A 79 3.70 -10.25 -10.99
N LEU A 80 4.29 -11.22 -10.27
CA LEU A 80 3.52 -12.18 -9.47
C LEU A 80 2.74 -11.49 -8.35
N MET A 81 3.37 -10.56 -7.63
CA MET A 81 2.71 -9.77 -6.60
C MET A 81 1.56 -8.93 -7.17
N ALA A 82 1.75 -8.33 -8.36
CA ALA A 82 0.69 -7.61 -9.07
C ALA A 82 -0.49 -8.53 -9.38
N LEU A 83 -0.25 -9.69 -10.00
CA LEU A 83 -1.29 -10.67 -10.30
C LEU A 83 -2.09 -11.07 -9.05
N LEU A 84 -1.40 -11.36 -7.95
CA LEU A 84 -2.03 -11.72 -6.68
C LEU A 84 -2.92 -10.59 -6.15
N LYS A 85 -2.45 -9.33 -6.15
CA LYS A 85 -3.25 -8.18 -5.69
C LYS A 85 -4.52 -7.99 -6.50
N ILE A 86 -4.39 -8.03 -7.83
CA ILE A 86 -5.51 -7.88 -8.75
C ILE A 86 -6.57 -8.97 -8.50
N CYS A 87 -6.14 -10.22 -8.30
CA CYS A 87 -7.01 -11.34 -7.96
C CYS A 87 -7.67 -11.17 -6.57
N ILE A 88 -6.92 -10.76 -5.55
CA ILE A 88 -7.45 -10.55 -4.19
C ILE A 88 -8.53 -9.45 -4.20
N CYS A 89 -8.24 -8.30 -4.80
CA CYS A 89 -9.23 -7.21 -4.94
C CYS A 89 -10.48 -7.66 -5.68
N ARG A 90 -10.32 -8.51 -6.70
CA ARG A 90 -11.44 -9.05 -7.46
C ARG A 90 -12.33 -9.95 -6.63
N ILE A 91 -11.75 -10.85 -5.83
CA ILE A 91 -12.48 -11.75 -4.93
C ILE A 91 -13.26 -10.93 -3.88
N LYS A 92 -12.61 -9.88 -3.35
CA LYS A 92 -13.14 -9.03 -2.27
C LYS A 92 -14.03 -7.86 -2.75
N LYS A 93 -14.27 -7.73 -4.06
CA LYS A 93 -14.95 -6.56 -4.67
C LYS A 93 -16.24 -6.11 -3.97
N LYS A 94 -17.12 -7.03 -3.61
CA LYS A 94 -18.44 -6.70 -3.00
C LYS A 94 -18.27 -6.09 -1.62
N SER A 95 -17.30 -6.59 -0.86
CA SER A 95 -17.05 -6.14 0.49
C SER A 95 -16.30 -4.81 0.48
N LEU A 96 -15.31 -4.67 -0.38
CA LEU A 96 -14.62 -3.40 -0.64
C LEU A 96 -15.55 -2.29 -1.14
N ALA A 97 -16.56 -2.61 -1.97
CA ALA A 97 -17.58 -1.65 -2.40
C ALA A 97 -18.41 -1.12 -1.22
N ARG A 98 -18.85 -1.99 -0.30
CA ARG A 98 -19.57 -1.57 0.92
C ARG A 98 -18.69 -0.69 1.82
N LEU A 99 -17.42 -1.07 1.98
CA LEU A 99 -16.45 -0.27 2.75
C LEU A 99 -16.30 1.15 2.17
N LEU A 100 -16.24 1.27 0.84
CA LEU A 100 -16.14 2.55 0.16
C LEU A 100 -17.40 3.40 0.28
N GLU A 101 -18.58 2.77 0.23
CA GLU A 101 -19.85 3.45 0.46
C GLU A 101 -19.91 4.05 1.87
N ASP A 102 -19.51 3.27 2.89
CA ASP A 102 -19.43 3.75 4.27
C ASP A 102 -18.48 4.94 4.39
N VAL A 103 -17.27 4.85 3.81
CA VAL A 103 -16.27 5.93 3.82
C VAL A 103 -16.75 7.18 3.10
N ARG A 104 -17.55 7.06 2.04
CA ARG A 104 -18.05 8.21 1.29
C ARG A 104 -18.98 9.08 2.13
N THR A 105 -19.75 8.48 3.04
CA THR A 105 -20.63 9.22 3.95
C THR A 105 -19.88 10.07 4.97
N ASP A 106 -18.57 9.82 5.19
CA ASP A 106 -17.75 10.55 6.15
C ASP A 106 -17.23 11.89 5.64
N PHE A 107 -17.32 12.16 4.33
CA PHE A 107 -16.92 13.43 3.72
C PHE A 107 -17.97 14.55 3.87
N VAL A 108 -19.03 14.33 4.66
CA VAL A 108 -20.05 15.34 4.96
C VAL A 108 -19.59 16.22 6.13
N ILE A 109 -19.51 17.53 5.90
CA ILE A 109 -18.99 18.52 6.86
C ILE A 109 -19.81 18.56 8.15
N ASP A 110 -21.10 18.28 8.06
CA ASP A 110 -22.05 18.29 9.18
C ASP A 110 -21.79 17.15 10.18
N ASN A 111 -20.95 16.17 9.83
CA ASN A 111 -20.52 15.14 10.77
C ASN A 111 -19.54 15.66 11.83
N TYR A 112 -18.94 16.84 11.63
CA TYR A 112 -17.90 17.40 12.49
C TYR A 112 -18.35 18.73 13.10
N ASN A 113 -18.41 18.77 14.43
CA ASN A 113 -18.96 19.92 15.15
C ASN A 113 -17.88 20.98 15.43
N THR A 114 -16.72 20.52 15.88
CA THR A 114 -15.62 21.39 16.34
C THR A 114 -14.60 21.63 15.23
N LEU A 115 -13.91 22.78 15.29
CA LEU A 115 -12.84 23.10 14.36
C LEU A 115 -11.71 22.07 14.42
N ASP A 116 -11.36 21.62 15.62
CA ASP A 116 -10.29 20.66 15.87
C ASP A 116 -10.58 19.30 15.22
N GLU A 117 -11.84 18.84 15.27
CA GLU A 117 -12.28 17.61 14.59
C GLU A 117 -12.04 17.71 13.07
N LYS A 118 -12.42 18.85 12.47
CA LYS A 118 -12.25 19.10 11.03
C LYS A 118 -10.78 19.15 10.65
N ILE A 119 -9.95 19.87 11.42
CA ILE A 119 -8.51 19.98 11.16
C ILE A 119 -7.83 18.61 11.26
N ALA A 120 -8.13 17.85 12.32
CA ALA A 120 -7.58 16.51 12.52
C ALA A 120 -7.91 15.59 11.34
N PHE A 121 -9.18 15.45 10.98
CA PHE A 121 -9.62 14.62 9.85
C PHE A 121 -9.02 15.07 8.50
N LEU A 122 -9.04 16.37 8.22
CA LEU A 122 -8.52 16.92 6.96
C LEU A 122 -7.00 16.75 6.84
N SER A 123 -6.25 16.85 7.94
CA SER A 123 -4.79 16.73 7.92
C SER A 123 -4.34 15.37 7.39
N TYR A 124 -4.96 14.29 7.89
CA TYR A 124 -4.69 12.91 7.48
C TYR A 124 -5.05 12.65 6.01
N ASN A 125 -6.22 13.08 5.57
CA ASN A 125 -6.63 12.88 4.18
C ASN A 125 -5.85 13.79 3.20
N LYS A 126 -5.43 15.01 3.61
CA LYS A 126 -4.51 15.85 2.81
C LYS A 126 -3.14 15.19 2.68
N PHE A 127 -2.63 14.58 3.75
CA PHE A 127 -1.40 13.80 3.73
C PHE A 127 -1.52 12.59 2.80
N SER A 128 -2.62 11.83 2.90
CA SER A 128 -2.94 10.72 2.00
C SER A 128 -2.91 11.14 0.53
N ARG A 129 -3.54 12.27 0.17
CA ARG A 129 -3.53 12.75 -1.21
C ARG A 129 -2.12 13.00 -1.74
N LYS A 130 -1.31 13.71 -0.95
CA LYS A 130 0.07 14.04 -1.31
C LYS A 130 0.87 12.75 -1.49
N PHE A 131 0.72 11.81 -0.56
CA PHE A 131 1.37 10.50 -0.61
C PHE A 131 0.99 9.76 -1.90
N VAL A 132 -0.30 9.52 -2.15
CA VAL A 132 -0.78 8.80 -3.35
C VAL A 132 -0.30 9.46 -4.64
N ARG A 133 -0.36 10.81 -4.73
CA ARG A 133 0.10 11.52 -5.92
C ARG A 133 1.60 11.33 -6.15
N LEU A 134 2.41 11.46 -5.10
CA LEU A 134 3.85 11.27 -5.18
C LEU A 134 4.21 9.82 -5.54
N THR A 135 3.58 8.84 -4.90
CA THR A 135 3.79 7.41 -5.19
C THR A 135 3.47 7.10 -6.66
N LEU A 136 2.34 7.57 -7.18
CA LEU A 136 1.98 7.35 -8.59
C LEU A 136 3.00 7.97 -9.55
N ILE A 137 3.46 9.20 -9.30
CA ILE A 137 4.46 9.87 -10.14
C ILE A 137 5.80 9.11 -10.11
N VAL A 138 6.29 8.77 -8.92
CA VAL A 138 7.57 8.07 -8.75
C VAL A 138 7.52 6.69 -9.40
N CYS A 139 6.44 5.91 -9.20
CA CYS A 139 6.31 4.59 -9.81
C CYS A 139 6.17 4.65 -11.33
N MET A 140 5.40 5.61 -11.87
CA MET A 140 5.31 5.81 -13.32
C MET A 140 6.66 6.19 -13.93
N ALA A 141 7.37 7.13 -13.31
CA ALA A 141 8.69 7.55 -13.75
C ALA A 141 9.71 6.42 -13.67
N GLY A 142 9.71 5.63 -12.58
CA GLY A 142 10.62 4.50 -12.38
C GLY A 142 10.37 3.34 -13.34
N ALA A 143 9.11 2.95 -13.55
CA ALA A 143 8.78 1.89 -14.51
C ALA A 143 9.13 2.30 -15.95
N SER A 144 8.87 3.56 -16.31
CA SER A 144 9.21 4.09 -17.63
C SER A 144 10.72 4.20 -17.82
N SER A 145 11.45 4.73 -16.82
CA SER A 145 12.90 4.91 -16.93
C SER A 145 13.63 3.58 -17.09
N TYR A 146 13.22 2.54 -16.35
CA TYR A 146 13.77 1.20 -16.49
C TYR A 146 13.56 0.65 -17.91
N TYR A 147 12.33 0.74 -18.42
CA TYR A 147 11.99 0.27 -19.77
C TYR A 147 12.76 1.00 -20.87
N PHE A 148 12.80 2.34 -20.82
CA PHE A 148 13.48 3.15 -21.83
C PHE A 148 15.01 3.07 -21.73
N MET A 149 15.59 2.91 -20.53
CA MET A 149 17.04 2.70 -20.37
C MET A 149 17.50 1.46 -21.14
N SER A 150 16.74 0.36 -21.06
CA SER A 150 17.07 -0.84 -21.82
C SER A 150 17.00 -0.60 -23.34
N LEU A 151 16.00 0.15 -23.82
CA LEU A 151 15.92 0.50 -25.24
C LEU A 151 17.11 1.34 -25.72
N VAL A 152 17.52 2.35 -24.95
CA VAL A 152 18.66 3.21 -25.28
C VAL A 152 19.95 2.40 -25.34
N ASN A 153 20.19 1.52 -24.36
CA ASN A 153 21.38 0.67 -24.33
C ASN A 153 21.45 -0.25 -25.56
N ASN A 154 20.32 -0.84 -25.97
CA ASN A 154 20.27 -1.67 -27.18
C ASN A 154 20.58 -0.88 -28.45
N VAL A 155 20.01 0.33 -28.58
CA VAL A 155 20.25 1.20 -29.74
C VAL A 155 21.72 1.61 -29.80
N GLU A 156 22.33 2.00 -28.68
CA GLU A 156 23.76 2.36 -28.62
C GLU A 156 24.65 1.20 -29.06
N MET A 157 24.36 -0.03 -28.62
CA MET A 157 25.14 -1.21 -29.00
C MET A 157 25.02 -1.55 -30.50
N VAL A 158 23.85 -1.36 -31.10
CA VAL A 158 23.65 -1.50 -32.55
C VAL A 158 24.47 -0.46 -33.32
N PHE A 159 24.47 0.80 -32.87
CA PHE A 159 25.29 1.86 -33.49
C PHE A 159 26.80 1.61 -33.35
N ARG A 160 27.24 0.91 -32.28
CA ARG A 160 28.64 0.53 -32.06
C ARG A 160 29.10 -0.70 -32.87
N ASN A 161 28.33 -1.17 -33.86
CA ASN A 161 28.66 -2.33 -34.72
C ASN A 161 29.09 -3.58 -33.93
N SER A 162 28.55 -3.77 -32.73
CA SER A 162 28.79 -4.97 -31.93
C SER A 162 27.78 -6.04 -32.34
N SER A 163 28.25 -7.21 -32.78
CA SER A 163 27.43 -8.38 -33.16
C SER A 163 26.75 -9.04 -31.95
N TYR A 164 26.00 -8.26 -31.16
CA TYR A 164 25.22 -8.74 -30.02
C TYR A 164 23.72 -8.69 -30.34
N GLY A 165 23.03 -9.80 -30.09
CA GLY A 165 21.61 -9.96 -30.34
C GLY A 165 20.74 -8.99 -29.52
N TYR A 166 19.59 -8.64 -30.08
CA TYR A 166 18.59 -7.77 -29.47
C TYR A 166 18.21 -8.25 -28.05
N ARG A 167 18.53 -7.48 -27.00
CA ARG A 167 18.12 -7.79 -25.62
C ARG A 167 16.83 -7.05 -25.28
N LEU A 168 15.83 -7.75 -24.74
CA LEU A 168 14.57 -7.10 -24.39
C LEU A 168 14.66 -6.33 -23.05
N PRO A 169 13.79 -5.32 -22.83
CA PRO A 169 13.66 -4.58 -21.57
C PRO A 169 13.45 -5.44 -20.32
N TYR A 170 12.61 -6.47 -20.42
CA TYR A 170 12.38 -7.43 -19.34
C TYR A 170 12.86 -8.82 -19.75
N ARG A 171 13.49 -9.54 -18.80
CA ARG A 171 13.96 -10.91 -19.01
C ARG A 171 12.79 -11.89 -18.96
N VAL A 172 12.48 -12.47 -20.11
CA VAL A 172 11.41 -13.44 -20.30
C VAL A 172 11.83 -14.43 -21.37
N TRP A 173 11.41 -15.69 -21.22
CA TRP A 173 11.63 -16.68 -22.26
C TRP A 173 10.94 -16.26 -23.56
N LEU A 174 11.71 -16.28 -24.64
CA LEU A 174 11.25 -15.91 -25.96
C LEU A 174 10.76 -17.15 -26.68
N LEU A 175 9.45 -17.19 -26.98
CA LEU A 175 8.88 -18.16 -27.92
C LEU A 175 9.47 -18.02 -29.34
N ILE A 176 9.97 -16.82 -29.67
CA ILE A 176 10.55 -16.46 -30.98
C ILE A 176 11.82 -15.64 -30.73
N GLU A 177 12.98 -16.16 -31.15
CA GLU A 177 14.22 -15.39 -31.14
C GLU A 177 14.14 -14.22 -32.14
N PRO A 178 14.42 -12.97 -31.72
CA PRO A 178 14.35 -11.83 -32.61
C PRO A 178 15.53 -11.85 -33.59
N HIS A 179 15.33 -12.45 -34.76
CA HIS A 179 16.28 -12.33 -35.88
C HIS A 179 16.05 -11.07 -36.71
N ASP A 180 14.82 -10.52 -36.71
CA ASP A 180 14.42 -9.35 -37.49
C ASP A 180 14.04 -8.15 -36.60
N PHE A 181 14.33 -6.94 -37.11
CA PHE A 181 14.00 -5.67 -36.43
C PHE A 181 12.49 -5.52 -36.16
N ILE A 182 11.63 -6.01 -37.06
CA ILE A 182 10.17 -5.93 -36.91
C ILE A 182 9.72 -6.78 -35.72
N THR A 183 10.23 -8.01 -35.60
CA THR A 183 9.94 -8.92 -34.49
C THR A 183 10.37 -8.31 -33.16
N TYR A 184 11.54 -7.66 -33.12
CA TYR A 184 11.99 -6.93 -31.94
C TYR A 184 11.02 -5.81 -31.52
N ILE A 185 10.59 -4.97 -32.45
CA ILE A 185 9.63 -3.88 -32.16
C ILE A 185 8.29 -4.43 -31.67
N CYS A 186 7.77 -5.50 -32.27
CA CYS A 186 6.55 -6.14 -31.80
C CYS A 186 6.67 -6.66 -30.36
N LEU A 187 7.80 -7.27 -30.01
CA LEU A 187 8.06 -7.75 -28.65
C LEU A 187 8.22 -6.59 -27.65
N CYS A 188 8.83 -5.48 -28.04
CA CYS A 188 8.86 -4.26 -27.24
C CYS A 188 7.44 -3.73 -26.99
N CYS A 189 6.59 -3.63 -28.02
CA CYS A 189 5.20 -3.22 -27.87
C CYS A 189 4.42 -4.13 -26.92
N TYR A 190 4.66 -5.44 -26.96
CA TYR A 190 4.09 -6.38 -26.00
C TYR A 190 4.57 -6.07 -24.57
N GLN A 191 5.88 -5.93 -24.33
CA GLN A 191 6.43 -5.67 -23.01
C GLN A 191 6.03 -4.30 -22.45
N PHE A 192 5.73 -3.30 -23.30
CA PHE A 192 5.26 -2.00 -22.86
C PHE A 192 3.99 -2.07 -22.00
N ILE A 193 3.18 -3.14 -22.15
CA ILE A 193 1.97 -3.38 -21.37
C ILE A 193 2.28 -3.69 -19.88
N ILE A 194 3.51 -4.07 -19.53
CA ILE A 194 3.93 -4.23 -18.12
C ILE A 194 3.78 -2.93 -17.34
N ILE A 195 4.14 -1.79 -17.93
CA ILE A 195 4.13 -0.49 -17.23
C ILE A 195 2.74 -0.16 -16.68
N PRO A 196 1.66 -0.09 -17.49
CA PRO A 196 0.33 0.15 -16.96
C PRO A 196 -0.17 -0.97 -16.05
N SER A 197 0.27 -2.22 -16.26
CA SER A 197 -0.08 -3.35 -15.39
C SER A 197 0.45 -3.16 -13.95
N ILE A 198 1.72 -2.73 -13.82
CA ILE A 198 2.34 -2.44 -12.52
C ILE A 198 1.70 -1.19 -11.90
N VAL A 199 1.59 -0.09 -12.65
CA VAL A 199 1.08 1.17 -12.09
C VAL A 199 -0.38 1.05 -11.63
N PHE A 200 -1.25 0.48 -12.45
CA PHE A 200 -2.68 0.44 -12.14
C PHE A 200 -3.08 -0.79 -11.33
N GLY A 201 -2.45 -1.94 -11.56
CA GLY A 201 -2.76 -3.19 -10.88
C GLY A 201 -2.09 -3.33 -9.51
N TYR A 202 -0.79 -3.02 -9.42
CA TYR A 202 -0.03 -3.13 -8.18
C TYR A 202 -0.14 -1.84 -7.35
N VAL A 203 0.35 -0.72 -7.87
CA VAL A 203 0.45 0.54 -7.11
C VAL A 203 -0.94 1.12 -6.79
N GLY A 204 -1.91 0.96 -7.69
CA GLY A 204 -3.29 1.40 -7.46
C GLY A 204 -3.92 0.80 -6.20
N THR A 205 -3.66 -0.49 -5.95
CA THR A 205 -4.15 -1.22 -4.78
C THR A 205 -3.52 -0.68 -3.48
N ASP A 206 -2.22 -0.39 -3.51
CA ASP A 206 -1.48 0.14 -2.36
C ASP A 206 -1.94 1.55 -2.02
N CYS A 207 -2.20 2.35 -3.04
CA CYS A 207 -2.76 3.69 -2.89
C CYS A 207 -4.15 3.66 -2.24
N LEU A 208 -4.99 2.69 -2.62
CA LEU A 208 -6.30 2.51 -1.99
C LEU A 208 -6.15 2.13 -0.51
N PHE A 209 -5.28 1.15 -0.21
CA PHE A 209 -4.99 0.74 1.16
C PHE A 209 -4.54 1.92 2.04
N VAL A 210 -3.53 2.66 1.59
CA VAL A 210 -3.00 3.84 2.30
C VAL A 210 -4.09 4.89 2.52
N SER A 211 -4.93 5.13 1.50
CA SER A 211 -6.02 6.11 1.60
C SER A 211 -7.03 5.72 2.66
N LEU A 212 -7.44 4.46 2.69
CA LEU A 212 -8.41 3.95 3.66
C LEU A 212 -7.85 3.94 5.08
N VAL A 213 -6.60 3.49 5.28
CA VAL A 213 -5.99 3.48 6.61
C VAL A 213 -5.86 4.90 7.16
N LEU A 214 -5.34 5.84 6.37
CA LEU A 214 -5.22 7.24 6.82
C LEU A 214 -6.58 7.90 7.04
N HIS A 215 -7.60 7.53 6.26
CA HIS A 215 -8.96 8.00 6.49
C HIS A 215 -9.49 7.52 7.84
N VAL A 216 -9.39 6.22 8.14
CA VAL A 216 -9.82 5.65 9.42
C VAL A 216 -9.02 6.24 10.60
N SER A 217 -7.70 6.38 10.46
CA SER A 217 -6.85 7.06 11.46
C SER A 217 -7.29 8.52 11.68
N GLY A 218 -7.63 9.24 10.62
CA GLY A 218 -8.17 10.59 10.70
C GLY A 218 -9.52 10.65 11.44
N LEU A 219 -10.37 9.63 11.27
CA LEU A 219 -11.63 9.52 12.01
C LEU A 219 -11.41 9.24 13.50
N PHE A 220 -10.44 8.38 13.85
CA PHE A 220 -10.04 8.17 15.25
C PHE A 220 -9.52 9.45 15.89
N SER A 221 -8.69 10.20 15.15
CA SER A 221 -8.16 11.50 15.60
C SER A 221 -9.28 12.52 15.84
N ALA A 222 -10.22 12.64 14.90
CA ALA A 222 -11.38 13.53 15.03
C ALA A 222 -12.28 13.11 16.20
N LEU A 223 -12.51 11.81 16.40
CA LEU A 223 -13.30 11.32 17.53
C LEU A 223 -12.59 11.61 18.87
N SER A 224 -11.26 11.54 18.91
CA SER A 224 -10.46 11.89 20.10
C SER A 224 -10.61 13.36 20.47
N CYS A 225 -10.63 14.27 19.48
CA CYS A 225 -10.98 15.69 19.71
C CYS A 225 -12.40 15.84 20.26
N LYS A 226 -13.35 15.07 19.72
CA LYS A 226 -14.76 15.11 20.15
C LYS A 226 -14.95 14.68 21.60
N VAL A 227 -14.21 13.67 22.07
CA VAL A 227 -14.25 13.21 23.47
C VAL A 227 -13.92 14.34 24.44
N LYS A 228 -12.96 15.20 24.10
CA LYS A 228 -12.54 16.32 24.98
C LYS A 228 -13.67 17.32 25.26
N HIS A 229 -14.57 17.51 24.30
CA HIS A 229 -15.67 18.49 24.36
C HIS A 229 -17.03 17.87 24.69
N VAL A 230 -17.09 16.57 24.98
CA VAL A 230 -18.36 15.86 25.17
C VAL A 230 -19.07 16.28 26.46
N LEU A 231 -18.33 16.78 27.46
CA LEU A 231 -18.84 17.15 28.78
C LEU A 231 -19.14 18.65 28.95
N ASP A 232 -18.71 19.49 28.00
CA ASP A 232 -18.78 20.96 28.08
C ASP A 232 -20.21 21.49 28.23
N ASP A 233 -21.20 20.82 27.64
CA ASP A 233 -22.61 21.22 27.68
C ASP A 233 -23.46 20.20 28.47
N PRO A 234 -23.94 20.54 29.68
CA PRO A 234 -24.73 19.64 30.51
C PRO A 234 -26.13 19.37 29.94
N TYR A 235 -26.72 20.27 29.13
CA TYR A 235 -28.09 20.11 28.62
C TYR A 235 -28.16 19.12 27.45
N ASP A 236 -27.11 19.03 26.64
CA ASP A 236 -27.04 18.14 25.46
C ASP A 236 -26.12 16.92 25.66
N ARG A 237 -25.57 16.75 26.87
CA ARG A 237 -24.58 15.70 27.21
C ARG A 237 -25.00 14.30 26.81
N GLN A 238 -26.22 13.90 27.16
CA GLN A 238 -26.73 12.55 26.90
C GLN A 238 -26.79 12.26 25.39
N ARG A 239 -27.22 13.24 24.59
CA ARG A 239 -27.27 13.12 23.13
C ARG A 239 -25.88 13.05 22.53
N ARG A 240 -24.97 13.94 22.95
CA ARG A 240 -23.57 13.98 22.48
C ARG A 240 -22.83 12.70 22.79
N MET A 241 -23.01 12.15 23.98
CA MET A 241 -22.37 10.90 24.37
C MET A 241 -22.97 9.70 23.62
N LYS A 242 -24.29 9.66 23.39
CA LYS A 242 -24.91 8.63 22.53
C LYS A 242 -24.33 8.68 21.11
N ASP A 243 -24.25 9.86 20.52
CA ASP A 243 -23.64 10.07 19.19
C ASP A 243 -22.17 9.61 19.17
N LEU A 244 -21.41 9.96 20.20
CA LEU A 244 -20.01 9.55 20.35
C LEU A 244 -19.86 8.03 20.39
N ILE A 245 -20.69 7.32 21.14
CA ILE A 245 -20.67 5.85 21.25
C ILE A 245 -21.02 5.22 19.91
N VAL A 246 -22.05 5.73 19.22
CA VAL A 246 -22.45 5.23 17.90
C VAL A 246 -21.31 5.40 16.90
N LYS A 247 -20.64 6.55 16.90
CA LYS A 247 -19.45 6.79 16.07
C LYS A 247 -18.30 5.85 16.43
N HIS A 248 -17.99 5.67 17.71
CA HIS A 248 -16.94 4.75 18.15
C HIS A 248 -17.18 3.31 17.69
N ILE A 249 -18.41 2.80 17.85
CA ILE A 249 -18.79 1.46 17.39
C ILE A 249 -18.65 1.35 15.87
N ARG A 250 -19.08 2.38 15.12
CA ARG A 250 -18.92 2.41 13.67
C ARG A 250 -17.44 2.39 13.26
N LEU A 251 -16.57 3.15 13.93
CA LEU A 251 -15.13 3.14 13.63
C LEU A 251 -14.46 1.80 13.89
N ILE A 252 -14.84 1.12 14.98
CA ILE A 252 -14.35 -0.24 15.24
C ILE A 252 -14.75 -1.17 14.09
N ARG A 253 -16.02 -1.17 13.68
CA ARG A 253 -16.50 -2.01 12.56
C ARG A 253 -15.82 -1.66 11.23
N LEU A 254 -15.59 -0.38 10.98
CA LEU A 254 -14.92 0.10 9.77
C LEU A 254 -13.47 -0.38 9.72
N SER A 255 -12.77 -0.32 10.85
CA SER A 255 -11.40 -0.80 10.96
C SER A 255 -11.29 -2.33 10.93
N GLU A 256 -12.24 -3.07 11.49
CA GLU A 256 -12.33 -4.53 11.36
C GLU A 256 -12.56 -4.92 9.89
N SER A 257 -13.47 -4.24 9.20
CA SER A 257 -13.73 -4.48 7.78
C SER A 257 -12.49 -4.18 6.93
N LEU A 258 -11.80 -3.07 7.18
CA LEU A 258 -10.56 -2.73 6.48
C LEU A 258 -9.48 -3.80 6.70
N GLU A 259 -9.32 -4.30 7.92
CA GLU A 259 -8.41 -5.41 8.20
C GLU A 259 -8.77 -6.66 7.38
N ASP A 260 -10.03 -7.07 7.38
CA ASP A 260 -10.52 -8.25 6.66
C ASP A 260 -10.41 -8.14 5.13
N GLU A 261 -10.44 -6.93 4.59
CA GLU A 261 -10.26 -6.69 3.15
C GLU A 261 -8.78 -6.75 2.74
N PHE A 262 -7.86 -6.24 3.57
CA PHE A 262 -6.46 -6.09 3.21
C PHE A 262 -5.50 -7.08 3.89
N ASN A 263 -5.97 -7.95 4.80
CA ASN A 263 -5.13 -8.93 5.50
C ASN A 263 -4.25 -9.79 4.57
N LEU A 264 -4.81 -10.29 3.46
CA LEU A 264 -4.11 -11.09 2.46
C LEU A 264 -3.15 -10.23 1.63
N VAL A 265 -3.53 -8.99 1.33
CA VAL A 265 -2.67 -8.04 0.59
C VAL A 265 -1.45 -7.70 1.45
N ILE A 266 -1.63 -7.44 2.74
CA ILE A 266 -0.54 -7.15 3.68
C ILE A 266 0.39 -8.38 3.81
N LEU A 267 -0.17 -9.59 3.91
CA LEU A 267 0.64 -10.81 3.96
C LEU A 267 1.47 -11.00 2.70
N GLN A 268 0.82 -10.90 1.54
CA GLN A 268 1.47 -11.01 0.25
C GLN A 268 2.56 -9.94 0.10
N GLN A 269 2.30 -8.70 0.52
CA GLN A 269 3.28 -7.61 0.48
C GLN A 269 4.51 -7.91 1.33
N LEU A 270 4.28 -8.39 2.56
CA LEU A 270 5.36 -8.70 3.48
C LEU A 270 6.26 -9.82 2.93
N VAL A 271 5.66 -10.96 2.56
CA VAL A 271 6.40 -12.11 2.03
C VAL A 271 7.13 -11.75 0.74
N GLY A 272 6.46 -11.05 -0.16
CA GLY A 272 7.05 -10.62 -1.43
C GLY A 272 8.23 -9.67 -1.24
N ASN A 273 8.08 -8.64 -0.41
CA ASN A 273 9.17 -7.69 -0.15
C ASN A 273 10.35 -8.34 0.58
N THR A 274 10.11 -9.24 1.55
CA THR A 274 11.20 -9.98 2.20
C THR A 274 11.95 -10.83 1.18
N PHE A 275 11.24 -11.55 0.31
CA PHE A 275 11.88 -12.34 -0.75
C PHE A 275 12.70 -11.48 -1.70
N GLN A 276 12.20 -10.31 -2.09
CA GLN A 276 12.95 -9.36 -2.93
C GLN A 276 14.19 -8.80 -2.24
N LEU A 277 14.11 -8.46 -0.95
CA LEU A 277 15.27 -8.00 -0.19
C LEU A 277 16.36 -9.07 -0.12
N CYS A 278 15.98 -10.35 0.06
CA CYS A 278 16.94 -11.46 0.02
C CYS A 278 17.61 -11.61 -1.35
N LEU A 279 16.84 -11.54 -2.44
CA LEU A 279 17.39 -11.61 -3.80
C LEU A 279 18.32 -10.43 -4.12
N LEU A 280 17.96 -9.22 -3.68
CA LEU A 280 18.80 -8.04 -3.82
C LEU A 280 20.10 -8.18 -3.03
N GLY A 281 20.03 -8.65 -1.78
CA GLY A 281 21.20 -8.92 -0.96
C GLY A 281 22.16 -9.92 -1.61
N TYR A 282 21.61 -11.00 -2.18
CA TYR A 282 22.41 -11.96 -2.94
C TYR A 282 23.05 -11.33 -4.18
N ASP A 283 22.29 -10.59 -4.99
CA ASP A 283 22.82 -9.96 -6.22
C ASP A 283 23.95 -8.96 -5.91
N ALA A 284 23.83 -8.22 -4.80
CA ALA A 284 24.88 -7.34 -4.30
C ALA A 284 26.15 -8.12 -3.95
N LEU A 285 26.04 -9.18 -3.14
CA LEU A 285 27.19 -10.00 -2.76
C LEU A 285 27.87 -10.63 -3.97
N ALA A 286 27.10 -11.19 -4.90
CA ALA A 286 27.61 -11.79 -6.13
C ALA A 286 28.38 -10.76 -6.98
N SER A 287 27.82 -9.55 -7.17
CA SER A 287 28.48 -8.50 -7.96
C SER A 287 29.80 -8.03 -7.35
N THR A 288 29.87 -7.92 -6.02
CA THR A 288 31.12 -7.55 -5.34
C THR A 288 32.21 -8.62 -5.46
N ALA A 289 31.83 -9.90 -5.47
CA ALA A 289 32.77 -11.01 -5.60
C ALA A 289 33.36 -11.12 -7.02
N GLU A 290 32.58 -10.76 -8.05
CA GLU A 290 33.00 -10.79 -9.46
C GLU A 290 33.88 -9.57 -9.84
N GLY A 291 34.05 -8.59 -8.95
CA GLY A 291 34.76 -7.33 -9.25
C GLY A 291 34.05 -6.45 -10.28
N GLU A 292 32.87 -6.88 -10.74
CA GLU A 292 31.97 -6.10 -11.56
C GLU A 292 31.29 -5.08 -10.65
N GLY A 293 31.77 -3.84 -10.67
CA GLY A 293 31.02 -2.69 -10.16
C GLY A 293 29.76 -2.47 -11.01
N ARG A 294 28.81 -3.43 -10.98
CA ARG A 294 27.46 -3.25 -11.53
C ARG A 294 26.94 -1.92 -11.01
N MET A 295 26.15 -1.25 -11.83
CA MET A 295 25.62 0.09 -11.64
C MET A 295 25.04 0.27 -10.21
N LEU A 296 25.89 0.63 -9.24
CA LEU A 296 25.56 0.64 -7.80
C LEU A 296 24.33 1.51 -7.55
N VAL A 297 24.18 2.55 -8.35
CA VAL A 297 23.02 3.44 -8.39
C VAL A 297 21.72 2.66 -8.61
N ALA A 298 21.64 1.77 -9.59
CA ALA A 298 20.42 0.98 -9.86
C ALA A 298 20.09 0.03 -8.71
N PHE A 299 21.11 -0.60 -8.12
CA PHE A 299 20.95 -1.43 -6.93
C PHE A 299 20.38 -0.64 -5.74
N PHE A 300 21.00 0.49 -5.39
CA PHE A 300 20.52 1.34 -4.30
C PHE A 300 19.11 1.89 -4.55
N LEU A 301 18.78 2.21 -5.81
CA LEU A 301 17.43 2.66 -6.17
C LEU A 301 16.37 1.58 -5.95
N ILE A 302 16.63 0.34 -6.40
CA ILE A 302 15.68 -0.77 -6.20
C ILE A 302 15.56 -1.11 -4.71
N LEU A 303 16.69 -1.15 -3.99
CA LEU A 303 16.70 -1.36 -2.54
C LEU A 303 15.88 -0.30 -1.80
N ALA A 304 16.11 0.99 -2.11
CA ALA A 304 15.35 2.09 -1.54
C ALA A 304 13.86 1.97 -1.86
N CYS A 305 13.50 1.56 -3.08
CA CYS A 305 12.12 1.35 -3.48
C CYS A 305 11.46 0.24 -2.65
N VAL A 306 12.02 -0.97 -2.62
CA VAL A 306 11.46 -2.11 -1.86
C VAL A 306 11.38 -1.77 -0.38
N PHE A 307 12.41 -1.16 0.19
CA PHE A 307 12.44 -0.78 1.59
C PHE A 307 11.41 0.31 1.93
N SER A 308 11.27 1.33 1.07
CA SER A 308 10.28 2.40 1.26
C SER A 308 8.84 1.87 1.23
N THR A 309 8.53 0.89 0.36
CA THR A 309 7.21 0.27 0.33
C THR A 309 6.93 -0.47 1.62
N LEU A 310 7.90 -1.24 2.14
CA LEU A 310 7.73 -1.95 3.41
C LEU A 310 7.52 -0.99 4.58
N LEU A 311 8.34 0.06 4.67
CA LEU A 311 8.18 1.09 5.68
C LEU A 311 6.84 1.80 5.59
N ALA A 312 6.32 2.05 4.39
CA ALA A 312 5.01 2.66 4.23
C ALA A 312 3.91 1.80 4.85
N TYR A 313 3.92 0.49 4.63
CA TYR A 313 2.94 -0.43 5.24
C TYR A 313 3.05 -0.46 6.77
N CYS A 314 4.27 -0.51 7.31
CA CYS A 314 4.50 -0.44 8.76
C CYS A 314 4.02 0.90 9.34
N TYR A 315 4.31 2.02 8.66
CA TYR A 315 3.87 3.34 9.07
C TYR A 315 2.33 3.44 9.10
N MET A 316 1.64 2.89 8.10
CA MET A 316 0.17 2.86 8.10
C MET A 316 -0.39 2.08 9.30
N GLY A 317 0.23 0.93 9.62
CA GLY A 317 -0.10 0.15 10.81
C GLY A 317 0.07 0.93 12.10
N GLU A 318 1.23 1.57 12.27
CA GLU A 318 1.55 2.38 13.44
C GLU A 318 0.64 3.60 13.58
N CYS A 319 0.30 4.29 12.49
CA CYS A 319 -0.66 5.39 12.52
C CYS A 319 -2.01 4.94 13.08
N LEU A 320 -2.52 3.79 12.63
CA LEU A 320 -3.81 3.28 13.09
C LEU A 320 -3.76 2.88 14.58
N ILE A 321 -2.70 2.19 15.00
CA ILE A 321 -2.49 1.83 16.41
C ILE A 321 -2.43 3.07 17.28
N LYS A 322 -1.60 4.05 16.88
CA LYS A 322 -1.41 5.30 17.60
C LYS A 322 -2.73 6.06 17.78
N GLU A 323 -3.46 6.32 16.71
CA GLU A 323 -4.72 7.09 16.81
C GLU A 323 -5.80 6.33 17.58
N SER A 324 -5.85 5.00 17.48
CA SER A 324 -6.76 4.19 18.31
C SER A 324 -6.39 4.24 19.80
N SER A 325 -5.10 4.29 20.15
CA SER A 325 -4.62 4.45 21.53
C SER A 325 -4.94 5.83 22.08
N VAL A 326 -4.68 6.88 21.30
CA VAL A 326 -4.96 8.28 21.68
C VAL A 326 -6.45 8.47 21.99
N LEU A 327 -7.34 7.78 21.27
CA LEU A 327 -8.77 7.78 21.59
C LEU A 327 -9.04 7.17 22.97
N GLY A 328 -8.39 6.05 23.30
CA GLY A 328 -8.47 5.43 24.63
C GLY A 328 -8.00 6.36 25.74
N ASP A 329 -6.89 7.06 25.53
CA ASP A 329 -6.35 8.04 26.46
C ASP A 329 -7.29 9.25 26.61
N ALA A 330 -7.89 9.72 25.51
CA ALA A 330 -8.87 10.79 25.54
C ALA A 330 -10.11 10.41 26.38
N PHE A 331 -10.56 9.15 26.29
CA PHE A 331 -11.62 8.65 27.16
C PHE A 331 -11.16 8.62 28.63
N TYR A 332 -9.95 8.18 28.91
CA TYR A 332 -9.42 8.15 30.28
C TYR A 332 -9.34 9.54 30.93
N HIS A 333 -8.91 10.54 30.14
CA HIS A 333 -8.70 11.91 30.60
C HIS A 333 -9.96 12.79 30.61
N CYS A 334 -11.08 12.34 30.05
CA CYS A 334 -12.33 13.09 30.23
C CYS A 334 -12.77 13.05 31.70
N GLU A 335 -13.52 14.05 32.18
CA GLU A 335 -14.02 14.10 33.56
C GLU A 335 -15.17 13.09 33.82
N TRP A 336 -14.98 11.83 33.43
CA TRP A 336 -15.96 10.75 33.53
C TRP A 336 -16.36 10.45 34.98
N TYR A 337 -15.57 10.84 35.97
CA TYR A 337 -15.93 10.69 37.38
C TYR A 337 -17.03 11.68 37.81
N ASN A 338 -17.30 12.73 37.05
CA ASN A 338 -18.32 13.76 37.34
C ASN A 338 -19.67 13.55 36.62
N ILE A 339 -19.88 12.44 35.90
CA ILE A 339 -21.13 12.16 35.16
C ILE A 339 -22.05 11.15 35.89
N SER A 340 -23.27 10.97 35.40
CA SER A 340 -24.25 10.07 36.03
C SER A 340 -23.83 8.59 35.93
N ARG A 341 -24.41 7.72 36.77
CA ARG A 341 -24.06 6.28 36.82
C ARG A 341 -24.23 5.57 35.47
N THR A 342 -25.26 5.91 34.71
CA THR A 342 -25.53 5.29 33.40
C THR A 342 -24.46 5.70 32.40
N GLU A 343 -24.07 6.97 32.41
CA GLU A 343 -23.07 7.52 31.50
C GLU A 343 -21.66 7.02 31.83
N LYS A 344 -21.34 6.87 33.12
CA LYS A 344 -20.09 6.23 33.61
C LYS A 344 -19.91 4.82 33.05
N LYS A 345 -20.96 4.00 33.07
CA LYS A 345 -20.90 2.63 32.55
C LYS A 345 -20.58 2.62 31.05
N LEU A 346 -21.21 3.51 30.28
CA LEU A 346 -20.97 3.63 28.83
C LEU A 346 -19.54 4.07 28.53
N MET A 347 -19.02 5.03 29.31
CA MET A 347 -17.65 5.49 29.18
C MET A 347 -16.63 4.39 29.48
N HIS A 348 -16.84 3.63 30.56
CA HIS A 348 -16.02 2.46 30.87
C HIS A 348 -16.03 1.40 29.76
N ILE A 349 -17.19 1.13 29.14
CA ILE A 349 -17.27 0.21 28.00
C ILE A 349 -16.44 0.75 26.82
N CYS A 350 -16.47 2.05 26.55
CA CYS A 350 -15.65 2.66 25.51
C CYS A 350 -14.16 2.49 25.82
N MET A 351 -13.71 2.81 27.04
CA MET A 351 -12.32 2.61 27.47
C MET A 351 -11.86 1.16 27.30
N MET A 352 -12.64 0.20 27.81
CA MET A 352 -12.34 -1.24 27.70
C MET A 352 -12.30 -1.73 26.24
N ARG A 353 -13.04 -1.10 25.34
CA ARG A 353 -12.97 -1.41 23.90
C ARG A 353 -11.77 -0.76 23.24
N SER A 354 -11.40 0.46 23.64
CA SER A 354 -10.21 1.16 23.13
C SER A 354 -8.89 0.54 23.61
N THR A 355 -8.88 -0.22 24.71
CA THR A 355 -7.68 -0.97 25.15
C THR A 355 -7.28 -2.10 24.19
N LYS A 356 -8.20 -2.55 23.32
CA LYS A 356 -7.87 -3.46 22.22
C LYS A 356 -7.55 -2.61 21.00
N PHE A 357 -6.26 -2.26 20.85
CA PHE A 357 -5.80 -1.46 19.71
C PHE A 357 -6.23 -2.09 18.39
N MET A 358 -6.68 -1.25 17.46
CA MET A 358 -6.97 -1.70 16.11
C MET A 358 -5.64 -2.00 15.43
N ARG A 359 -5.39 -3.28 15.14
CA ARG A 359 -4.13 -3.77 14.58
C ARG A 359 -4.44 -4.52 13.29
N LEU A 360 -3.78 -4.14 12.22
CA LEU A 360 -3.86 -4.87 10.97
C LEU A 360 -3.10 -6.20 11.11
N THR A 361 -3.77 -7.33 10.93
CA THR A 361 -3.12 -8.64 10.92
C THR A 361 -2.71 -9.07 9.51
N SER A 362 -1.57 -9.75 9.44
CA SER A 362 -1.06 -10.35 8.21
C SER A 362 -1.58 -11.79 8.10
N GLY A 363 -2.59 -12.01 7.24
CA GLY A 363 -3.23 -13.31 6.99
C GLY A 363 -3.72 -14.07 8.23
N HIS A 364 -4.09 -13.36 9.31
CA HIS A 364 -4.41 -13.90 10.64
C HIS A 364 -3.31 -14.75 11.33
N LEU A 365 -2.19 -15.03 10.65
CA LEU A 365 -1.09 -15.86 11.15
C LEU A 365 -0.08 -15.05 11.97
N TYR A 366 0.18 -13.79 11.60
CA TYR A 366 1.18 -12.95 12.26
C TYR A 366 0.56 -11.68 12.83
N ARG A 367 0.21 -11.76 14.13
CA ARG A 367 -0.38 -10.67 14.93
C ARG A 367 0.55 -9.48 15.24
N THR A 368 1.82 -9.53 14.84
CA THR A 368 2.90 -8.67 15.39
C THR A 368 3.76 -7.92 14.38
N PHE A 369 3.51 -8.01 13.07
CA PHE A 369 4.51 -7.57 12.09
C PHE A 369 4.41 -6.10 11.66
N LEU A 370 3.27 -5.44 11.86
CA LEU A 370 3.06 -4.10 11.33
C LEU A 370 3.49 -2.96 12.27
N SER A 371 4.09 -3.27 13.42
CA SER A 371 4.82 -2.28 14.21
C SER A 371 6.28 -2.21 13.79
N ILE A 372 6.82 -1.00 13.67
CA ILE A 372 8.23 -0.77 13.35
C ILE A 372 9.12 -1.53 14.34
N ASP A 373 8.76 -1.51 15.62
CA ASP A 373 9.45 -2.27 16.67
C ASP A 373 9.41 -3.79 16.42
N GLY A 374 8.28 -4.34 15.97
CA GLY A 374 8.15 -5.77 15.67
C GLY A 374 9.01 -6.22 14.49
N TYR A 375 9.19 -5.34 13.50
CA TYR A 375 10.07 -5.60 12.36
C TYR A 375 11.56 -5.46 12.74
N VAL A 376 11.93 -4.36 13.39
CA VAL A 376 13.31 -4.07 13.83
C VAL A 376 13.80 -5.06 14.88
N LEU A 377 12.95 -5.48 15.83
CA LEU A 377 13.31 -6.49 16.84
C LEU A 377 13.55 -7.88 16.25
N LYS A 378 12.91 -8.21 15.12
CA LYS A 378 13.15 -9.48 14.43
C LYS A 378 14.40 -9.44 13.56
N LEU A 379 14.60 -8.34 12.83
CA LEU A 379 15.83 -8.11 12.07
C LEU A 379 17.07 -8.09 12.97
N SER A 380 17.00 -7.38 14.09
CA SER A 380 18.08 -7.35 15.07
C SER A 380 18.30 -8.70 15.75
N ARG A 381 17.25 -9.51 16.00
CA ARG A 381 17.41 -10.89 16.48
C ARG A 381 18.07 -11.81 15.46
N THR A 382 17.80 -11.65 14.16
CA THR A 382 18.49 -12.44 13.11
C THR A 382 19.97 -12.06 13.02
N GLU A 383 20.31 -10.77 13.10
CA GLU A 383 21.71 -10.31 13.18
C GLU A 383 22.41 -10.79 14.46
N PHE A 384 21.69 -10.84 15.59
CA PHE A 384 22.24 -11.34 16.87
C PHE A 384 22.49 -12.85 16.85
N ILE A 385 21.66 -13.62 16.13
CA ILE A 385 21.87 -15.05 15.94
C ILE A 385 23.09 -15.27 15.04
N GLU A 386 23.23 -14.56 13.91
CA GLU A 386 24.43 -14.66 13.06
C GLU A 386 25.72 -14.23 13.79
N SER A 387 25.66 -13.19 14.63
CA SER A 387 26.76 -12.79 15.51
C SER A 387 27.13 -13.87 16.54
N SER A 388 26.20 -14.75 16.92
CA SER A 388 26.45 -15.84 17.87
C SER A 388 27.08 -17.07 17.22
N TRP A 389 26.95 -17.24 15.90
CA TRP A 389 27.59 -18.33 15.14
C TRP A 389 29.01 -17.99 14.66
N ASN A 390 29.37 -16.70 14.60
CA ASN A 390 30.68 -16.22 14.15
C ASN A 390 31.69 -15.91 15.28
N LYS A 391 31.52 -16.50 16.47
CA LYS A 391 32.58 -16.48 17.50
C LYS A 391 33.37 -17.79 17.44
N PRO A 392 34.71 -17.73 17.29
CA PRO A 392 35.58 -18.91 17.16
C PRO A 392 35.60 -19.77 18.41
#